data_AF-A0A1G8ADZ8-F1
#
_entry.id   AF-A0A1G8ADZ8-F1
#
_cell.length_a   1.000
_cell.length_b   1.000
_cell.length_c   1.000
_cell.angle_alpha   90.00
_cell.angle_beta   90.00
_cell.angle_gamma   90.00
#
_symmetry.space_group_name_H-M   'P 1'
#
loop_
_entity.id
_entity.type
_entity.pdbx_description
1 polymer ?
#
loop_
_entity_poly.entity_id
_entity_poly.type
_entity_poly.pdbx_seq_one_letter_code
_entity_poly.pdbx_strand_id
1 'polypeptide(L)'
;MTAAREQIRRLAERLAVEEFGGEVLDEPIPGYQVLTRRRLVDPLPGVRAAQALAAAARGLLVEQSRDARAAGRSWDEIGQALGLSDSEADEPRAEAAFADLVEGRRPNAHWRAFRSPSTSWRCGSCHELVTDYGPRDSPHPDDQESGHADTCTRHRAALAQWRIDTGWDD
;
A
#
# COMPACT_ATOMS: atom_id res chain seq x y z
N MET A 1 -5.15 -10.85 -16.60
CA MET A 1 -4.52 -9.53 -16.35
C MET A 1 -4.27 -8.67 -17.60
N THR A 2 -4.35 -9.21 -18.83
CA THR A 2 -4.08 -8.47 -20.08
C THR A 2 -5.01 -7.27 -20.29
N ALA A 3 -6.31 -7.42 -20.01
CA ALA A 3 -7.27 -6.31 -20.12
C ALA A 3 -6.98 -5.14 -19.16
N ALA A 4 -6.57 -5.43 -17.92
CA ALA A 4 -6.22 -4.40 -16.94
C ALA A 4 -4.95 -3.62 -17.34
N ARG A 5 -3.91 -4.33 -17.82
CA ARG A 5 -2.69 -3.69 -18.34
C ARG A 5 -2.99 -2.76 -19.52
N GLU A 6 -3.90 -3.19 -20.39
CA GLU A 6 -4.37 -2.39 -21.51
C GLU A 6 -5.13 -1.14 -21.06
N GLN A 7 -6.03 -1.26 -20.07
CA GLN A 7 -6.74 -0.12 -19.49
C GLN A 7 -5.79 0.89 -18.85
N ILE A 8 -4.79 0.42 -18.08
CA ILE A 8 -3.77 1.28 -17.46
C ILE A 8 -2.97 2.03 -18.52
N ARG A 9 -2.56 1.35 -19.60
CA ARG A 9 -1.80 1.99 -20.68
C ARG A 9 -2.62 3.09 -21.37
N ARG A 10 -3.90 2.83 -21.65
CA ARG A 10 -4.81 3.86 -22.21
C ARG A 10 -5.00 5.03 -21.25
N LEU A 11 -5.11 4.79 -19.95
CA LEU A 11 -5.20 5.85 -18.96
C LEU A 11 -3.91 6.67 -18.91
N ALA A 12 -2.73 6.04 -18.96
CA ALA A 12 -1.44 6.73 -18.99
C ALA A 12 -1.31 7.63 -20.22
N GLU A 13 -1.74 7.15 -21.39
CA GLU A 13 -1.71 7.95 -22.60
C GLU A 13 -2.68 9.14 -22.55
N ARG A 14 -3.91 8.95 -22.03
CA ARG A 14 -4.84 10.07 -21.83
C ARG A 14 -4.25 11.13 -20.89
N LEU A 15 -3.71 10.72 -19.74
CA LEU A 15 -3.05 11.64 -18.81
C LEU A 15 -1.88 12.37 -19.45
N ALA A 16 -1.09 11.70 -20.30
CA ALA A 16 0.00 12.33 -21.01
C ALA A 16 -0.49 13.49 -21.89
N VAL A 17 -1.62 13.32 -22.58
CA VAL A 17 -2.24 14.36 -23.43
C VAL A 17 -2.93 15.45 -22.60
N GLU A 18 -3.82 15.03 -21.69
CA GLU A 18 -4.73 15.92 -20.96
C GLU A 18 -4.00 16.77 -19.90
N GLU A 19 -3.04 16.19 -19.18
CA GLU A 19 -2.40 16.84 -18.02
C GLU A 19 -0.95 17.28 -18.30
N PHE A 20 -0.27 16.63 -19.24
CA PHE A 20 1.17 16.85 -19.48
C PHE A 20 1.48 17.41 -20.88
N GLY A 21 0.46 17.79 -21.64
CA GLY A 21 0.62 18.46 -22.95
C GLY A 21 1.20 17.57 -24.05
N GLY A 22 1.02 16.26 -23.93
CA GLY A 22 1.46 15.30 -24.94
C GLY A 22 0.63 15.39 -26.22
N GLU A 23 1.29 15.19 -27.34
CA GLU A 23 0.65 15.04 -28.64
C GLU A 23 0.79 13.61 -29.13
N VAL A 24 -0.26 13.10 -29.79
CA VAL A 24 -0.31 11.72 -30.27
C VAL A 24 -0.34 11.71 -31.80
N LEU A 25 0.40 10.77 -32.38
CA LEU A 25 0.37 10.47 -33.80
C LEU A 25 -0.01 9.00 -34.03
N ASP A 26 -0.79 8.77 -35.08
CA ASP A 26 -1.02 7.44 -35.65
C ASP A 26 -0.02 7.21 -36.78
N GLU A 27 0.94 6.32 -36.56
CA GLU A 27 1.95 5.97 -37.55
C GLU A 27 1.60 4.66 -38.25
N PRO A 28 1.66 4.58 -39.59
CA PRO A 28 1.51 3.32 -40.30
C PRO A 28 2.53 2.27 -39.82
N ILE A 29 2.08 1.04 -39.63
CA ILE A 29 2.97 -0.08 -39.30
C ILE A 29 3.60 -0.58 -40.62
N PRO A 30 4.95 -0.58 -40.77
CA PRO A 30 5.59 -1.06 -41.97
C PRO A 30 5.15 -2.49 -42.32
N GLY A 31 4.79 -2.72 -43.59
CA GLY A 31 4.28 -4.00 -44.07
C GLY A 31 2.76 -4.19 -43.94
N TYR A 32 2.03 -3.22 -43.35
CA TYR A 32 0.58 -3.24 -43.25
C TYR A 32 -0.02 -1.99 -43.89
N GLN A 33 -1.07 -2.15 -44.69
CA GLN A 33 -1.68 -1.02 -45.43
C GLN A 33 -2.73 -0.23 -44.62
N VAL A 34 -3.27 -0.83 -43.55
CA VAL A 34 -4.40 -0.25 -42.79
C VAL A 34 -4.08 -0.12 -41.30
N LEU A 35 -3.09 -0.86 -40.78
CA LEU A 35 -2.77 -0.84 -39.37
C LEU A 35 -1.85 0.34 -39.03
N THR A 36 -2.28 1.15 -38.07
CA THR A 36 -1.47 2.19 -37.45
C THR A 36 -1.09 1.80 -36.04
N ARG A 37 0.07 2.28 -35.59
CA ARG A 37 0.46 2.30 -34.18
C ARG A 37 0.29 3.72 -33.65
N ARG A 38 -0.38 3.83 -32.52
CA ARG A 38 -0.57 5.09 -31.83
C ARG A 38 0.61 5.33 -30.90
N ARG A 39 1.26 6.50 -30.97
CA ARG A 39 2.37 6.86 -30.08
C ARG A 39 2.41 8.36 -29.78
N LEU A 40 3.05 8.72 -28.67
CA LEU A 40 3.36 10.11 -28.38
C LEU A 40 4.45 10.65 -29.31
N VAL A 41 4.32 11.92 -29.70
CA VAL A 41 5.34 12.69 -30.44
C VAL A 41 6.60 12.82 -29.58
N ASP A 42 6.45 13.43 -28.40
CA ASP A 42 7.43 13.49 -27.34
C ASP A 42 7.09 12.41 -26.29
N PRO A 43 8.01 11.48 -25.95
CA PRO A 43 7.76 10.48 -24.93
C PRO A 43 7.73 11.03 -23.49
N LEU A 44 8.26 12.22 -23.20
CA LEU A 44 8.38 12.75 -21.84
C LEU A 44 7.03 12.98 -21.12
N PRO A 45 5.98 13.53 -21.77
CA PRO A 45 4.62 13.54 -21.22
C PRO A 45 4.14 12.15 -20.77
N GLY A 46 4.47 11.09 -21.53
CA GLY A 46 4.16 9.70 -21.19
C GLY A 46 4.88 9.21 -19.92
N VAL A 47 6.14 9.60 -19.74
CA VAL A 47 6.90 9.28 -18.52
C VAL A 47 6.28 9.96 -17.30
N ARG A 48 5.92 11.24 -17.40
CA ARG A 48 5.27 12.00 -16.33
C ARG A 48 3.91 11.40 -15.96
N ALA A 49 3.11 11.03 -16.96
CA ALA A 49 1.83 10.36 -16.75
C ALA A 49 1.97 9.01 -16.04
N ALA A 50 2.95 8.19 -16.45
CA ALA A 50 3.23 6.91 -15.78
C ALA A 50 3.67 7.11 -14.32
N GLN A 51 4.50 8.12 -14.05
CA GLN A 51 4.91 8.46 -12.68
C GLN A 51 3.73 8.91 -11.83
N ALA A 52 2.86 9.78 -12.35
CA ALA A 52 1.66 10.23 -11.66
C ALA A 52 0.71 9.06 -11.34
N LEU A 53 0.52 8.13 -12.29
CA LEU A 53 -0.25 6.91 -12.05
C LEU A 53 0.36 6.02 -10.98
N ALA A 54 1.67 5.84 -10.99
CA ALA A 54 2.36 5.07 -9.95
C ALA A 54 2.19 5.70 -8.57
N ALA A 55 2.29 7.04 -8.48
CA ALA A 55 2.06 7.77 -7.24
C ALA A 55 0.60 7.65 -6.74
N ALA A 56 -0.38 7.79 -7.65
CA ALA A 56 -1.80 7.63 -7.32
C ALA A 56 -2.12 6.19 -6.87
N ALA A 57 -1.60 5.18 -7.58
CA ALA A 57 -1.75 3.78 -7.19
C ALA A 57 -1.11 3.49 -5.83
N ARG A 58 0.04 4.13 -5.52
CA ARG A 58 0.66 4.02 -4.21
C ARG A 58 -0.20 4.66 -3.11
N GLY A 59 -0.77 5.84 -3.36
CA GLY A 59 -1.71 6.47 -2.43
C GLY A 59 -2.92 5.57 -2.15
N LEU A 60 -3.54 5.03 -3.19
CA LEU A 60 -4.65 4.09 -3.07
C LEU A 60 -4.26 2.83 -2.29
N LEU A 61 -3.05 2.30 -2.49
CA LEU A 61 -2.58 1.13 -1.75
C LEU A 61 -2.49 1.41 -0.24
N VAL A 62 -1.99 2.59 0.15
CA VAL A 62 -1.92 3.01 1.56
C VAL A 62 -3.33 3.26 2.14
N GLU A 63 -4.27 3.77 1.35
CA GLU A 63 -5.67 3.91 1.77
C GLU A 63 -6.32 2.55 1.99
N GLN A 64 -6.18 1.63 1.03
CA GLN A 64 -6.73 0.27 1.13
C GLN A 64 -6.12 -0.52 2.30
N SER A 65 -4.85 -0.28 2.65
CA SER A 65 -4.26 -0.92 3.83
C SER A 65 -4.89 -0.37 5.12
N ARG A 66 -5.15 0.93 5.22
CA ARG A 66 -5.88 1.52 6.36
C ARG A 66 -7.32 0.99 6.45
N ASP A 67 -8.01 0.83 5.32
CA ASP A 67 -9.34 0.24 5.28
C ASP A 67 -9.31 -1.24 5.73
N ALA A 68 -8.29 -2.00 5.32
CA ALA A 68 -8.08 -3.37 5.79
C ALA A 68 -7.84 -3.41 7.31
N ARG A 69 -7.01 -2.52 7.85
CA ARG A 69 -6.80 -2.38 9.31
C ARG A 69 -8.09 -2.02 10.04
N ALA A 70 -8.86 -1.09 9.49
CA ALA A 70 -10.18 -0.71 10.01
C ALA A 70 -11.16 -1.88 10.03
N ALA A 71 -11.10 -2.76 9.03
CA ALA A 71 -11.85 -4.01 8.96
C ALA A 71 -11.28 -5.14 9.86
N GLY A 72 -10.22 -4.86 10.61
CA GLY A 72 -9.61 -5.79 11.56
C GLY A 72 -8.57 -6.75 10.97
N ARG A 73 -8.10 -6.52 9.74
CA ARG A 73 -7.04 -7.35 9.14
C ARG A 73 -5.68 -7.05 9.75
N SER A 74 -4.85 -8.06 9.98
CA SER A 74 -3.50 -7.90 10.53
C SER A 74 -2.52 -7.35 9.48
N TRP A 75 -1.36 -6.83 9.94
CA TRP A 75 -0.26 -6.47 9.04
C TRP A 75 0.29 -7.67 8.27
N ASP A 76 0.20 -8.86 8.86
CA ASP A 76 0.59 -10.11 8.21
C ASP A 76 -0.34 -10.46 7.03
N GLU A 77 -1.67 -10.38 7.21
CA GLU A 77 -2.65 -10.57 6.14
C GLU A 77 -2.46 -9.53 5.01
N ILE A 78 -2.14 -8.28 5.37
CA ILE A 78 -1.82 -7.23 4.38
C ILE A 78 -0.54 -7.57 3.62
N GLY A 79 0.52 -8.00 4.31
CA GLY A 79 1.75 -8.45 3.67
C GLY A 79 1.54 -9.63 2.73
N GLN A 80 0.68 -10.58 3.11
CA GLN A 80 0.28 -11.68 2.23
C GLN A 80 -0.41 -11.16 0.96
N ALA A 81 -1.35 -10.21 1.09
CA ALA A 81 -2.03 -9.61 -0.06
C ALA A 81 -1.09 -8.82 -0.98
N LEU A 82 -0.02 -8.23 -0.42
CA LEU A 82 1.07 -7.58 -1.17
C LEU A 82 1.98 -8.59 -1.90
N GLY A 83 1.87 -9.89 -1.58
CA GLY A 83 2.74 -10.93 -2.11
C GLY A 83 4.14 -10.93 -1.48
N LEU A 84 4.27 -10.43 -0.25
CA LEU A 84 5.53 -10.48 0.51
C LEU A 84 5.82 -11.91 0.98
N SER A 85 7.11 -12.22 1.03
CA SER A 85 7.65 -13.50 1.50
C SER A 85 7.31 -13.74 2.98
N ASP A 86 7.14 -15.02 3.34
CA ASP A 86 7.03 -15.49 4.72
C ASP A 86 8.27 -16.31 5.13
N SER A 87 9.37 -16.14 4.39
CA SER A 87 10.61 -16.86 4.62
C SER A 87 11.25 -16.37 5.92
N GLU A 88 11.68 -17.30 6.77
CA GLU A 88 12.42 -17.00 8.00
C GLU A 88 13.77 -16.28 7.75
N ALA A 89 14.27 -16.32 6.50
CA ALA A 89 15.49 -15.60 6.11
C ALA A 89 15.26 -14.10 5.83
N ASP A 90 14.01 -13.67 5.70
CA ASP A 90 13.61 -12.29 5.42
C ASP A 90 13.09 -11.59 6.69
N GLU A 91 12.92 -10.26 6.63
CA GLU A 91 12.17 -9.51 7.66
C GLU A 91 10.75 -10.11 7.80
N PRO A 92 10.20 -10.26 9.01
CA PRO A 92 8.86 -10.82 9.21
C PRO A 92 7.84 -10.12 8.32
N ARG A 93 6.97 -10.89 7.66
CA ARG A 93 6.04 -10.37 6.64
C ARG A 93 5.23 -9.16 7.10
N ALA A 94 4.76 -9.18 8.35
CA ALA A 94 4.03 -8.08 8.97
C ALA A 94 4.90 -6.80 9.11
N GLU A 95 6.15 -6.95 9.55
CA GLU A 95 7.11 -5.84 9.65
C GLU A 95 7.45 -5.28 8.28
N ALA A 96 7.69 -6.15 7.29
CA ALA A 96 7.98 -5.73 5.92
C ALA A 96 6.80 -4.96 5.28
N ALA A 97 5.55 -5.39 5.55
CA ALA A 97 4.36 -4.69 5.09
C ALA A 97 4.23 -3.29 5.74
N PHE A 98 4.47 -3.19 7.04
CA PHE A 98 4.47 -1.91 7.75
C PHE A 98 5.58 -0.98 7.26
N ALA A 99 6.81 -1.51 7.12
CA ALA A 99 7.97 -0.79 6.61
C ALA A 99 7.72 -0.21 5.22
N ASP A 100 7.13 -0.99 4.31
CA ASP A 100 6.76 -0.52 2.98
C ASP A 100 5.70 0.60 3.08
N LEU A 101 4.53 0.30 3.65
CA LEU A 101 3.34 1.15 3.52
C LEU A 101 3.35 2.39 4.43
N VAL A 102 4.01 2.34 5.58
CA VAL A 102 3.96 3.41 6.60
C VAL A 102 5.26 4.19 6.64
N GLU A 103 6.39 3.48 6.66
CA GLU A 103 7.70 4.12 6.80
C GLU A 103 8.23 4.66 5.47
N GLY A 104 7.59 4.27 4.36
CA GLY A 104 8.06 4.59 3.01
C GLY A 104 9.41 3.96 2.69
N ARG A 105 9.84 2.98 3.50
CA ARG A 105 11.09 2.26 3.28
C ARG A 105 10.81 1.21 2.20
N ARG A 106 11.56 1.28 1.10
CA ARG A 106 11.78 0.03 0.35
C ARG A 106 12.48 -0.94 1.29
N PRO A 107 12.20 -2.25 1.20
CA PRO A 107 13.00 -3.24 1.92
C PRO A 107 14.48 -2.94 1.62
N ASN A 108 15.31 -2.80 2.67
CA ASN A 108 16.75 -2.50 2.66
C ASN A 108 17.22 -1.05 2.90
N ALA A 109 16.35 -0.08 3.22
CA ALA A 109 16.80 1.27 3.61
C ALA A 109 16.95 1.41 5.14
N HIS A 110 18.16 1.66 5.67
CA HIS A 110 18.40 1.84 7.11
C HIS A 110 18.13 3.28 7.62
N TRP A 111 17.09 3.96 7.12
CA TRP A 111 16.78 5.30 7.59
C TRP A 111 15.95 5.25 8.87
N ARG A 112 16.51 5.72 9.99
CA ARG A 112 15.78 5.95 11.25
C ARG A 112 15.22 7.38 11.21
N ALA A 113 13.91 7.52 11.04
CA ALA A 113 13.24 8.81 11.19
C ALA A 113 13.27 9.25 12.67
N PHE A 114 13.31 10.56 12.93
CA PHE A 114 13.25 11.14 14.29
C PHE A 114 11.91 10.93 15.00
N ARG A 115 10.90 10.38 14.31
CA ARG A 115 9.62 9.94 14.88
C ARG A 115 9.45 8.46 14.60
N SER A 116 8.95 7.72 15.60
CA SER A 116 8.46 6.36 15.40
C SER A 116 7.39 6.39 14.30
N PRO A 117 7.58 5.66 13.20
CA PRO A 117 6.60 5.63 12.13
C PRO A 117 5.25 5.13 12.66
N SER A 118 4.19 5.75 12.19
CA SER A 118 2.83 5.37 12.57
C SER A 118 1.86 5.72 11.46
N THR A 119 0.72 5.03 11.44
CA THR A 119 -0.41 5.33 10.58
C THR A 119 -1.67 5.44 11.42
N SER A 120 -2.67 6.15 10.92
CA SER A 120 -3.94 6.30 11.64
C SER A 120 -5.12 5.86 10.79
N TRP A 121 -6.11 5.24 11.42
CA TRP A 121 -7.33 4.75 10.79
C TRP A 121 -8.47 4.72 11.82
N ARG A 122 -9.72 4.72 11.35
CA ARG A 122 -10.89 4.63 12.24
C ARG A 122 -11.28 3.18 12.45
N CYS A 123 -11.42 2.75 13.70
CA CYS A 123 -11.76 1.36 13.97
C CYS A 123 -13.16 1.00 13.48
N GLY A 124 -13.31 -0.12 12.77
CA GLY A 124 -14.62 -0.62 12.33
C GLY A 124 -15.52 -1.09 13.49
N SER A 125 -14.96 -1.34 14.67
CA SER A 125 -15.70 -1.83 15.85
C SER A 125 -16.07 -0.74 16.84
N CYS A 126 -15.15 0.18 17.16
CA CYS A 126 -15.41 1.27 18.11
C CYS A 126 -15.49 2.66 17.48
N HIS A 127 -15.21 2.81 16.19
CA HIS A 127 -15.24 4.06 15.41
C HIS A 127 -14.28 5.19 15.85
N GLU A 128 -13.51 4.97 16.92
CA GLU A 128 -12.45 5.87 17.36
C GLU A 128 -11.27 5.91 16.39
N LEU A 129 -10.52 7.01 16.46
CA LEU A 129 -9.28 7.19 15.68
C LEU A 129 -8.14 6.46 16.37
N VAL A 130 -7.64 5.42 15.72
CA VAL A 130 -6.53 4.59 16.20
C VAL A 130 -5.22 5.10 15.60
N THR A 131 -4.16 5.12 16.40
CA THR A 131 -2.78 5.26 15.95
C THR A 131 -2.10 3.90 16.02
N ASP A 132 -1.57 3.43 14.91
CA ASP A 132 -0.93 2.12 14.74
C ASP A 132 0.57 2.34 14.50
N TYR A 133 1.38 1.79 15.40
CA TYR A 133 2.85 1.87 15.42
C TYR A 133 3.52 0.67 14.76
N GLY A 134 2.73 -0.31 14.32
CA GLY A 134 3.22 -1.52 13.67
C GLY A 134 3.90 -2.51 14.63
N PRO A 135 4.35 -3.65 14.09
CA PRO A 135 4.82 -4.79 14.90
C PRO A 135 6.30 -4.72 15.36
N ARG A 136 6.98 -3.56 15.23
CA ARG A 136 8.46 -3.50 15.25
C ARG A 136 9.14 -3.69 16.61
N ASP A 137 8.47 -3.37 17.71
CA ASP A 137 9.14 -3.24 19.02
C ASP A 137 8.52 -4.09 20.13
N SER A 138 7.24 -4.48 20.00
CA SER A 138 6.54 -5.29 21.00
C SER A 138 5.36 -6.04 20.37
N PRO A 139 5.14 -7.32 20.72
CA PRO A 139 3.95 -8.05 20.31
C PRO A 139 2.70 -7.61 21.10
N HIS A 140 2.83 -6.84 22.18
CA HIS A 140 1.70 -6.44 23.01
C HIS A 140 0.76 -5.47 22.25
N PRO A 141 -0.55 -5.75 22.17
CA PRO A 141 -1.49 -4.92 21.40
C PRO A 141 -1.54 -3.43 21.81
N ASP A 142 -1.33 -3.08 23.08
CA ASP A 142 -1.33 -1.67 23.52
C ASP A 142 -0.05 -0.92 23.11
N ASP A 143 1.05 -1.63 22.82
CA ASP A 143 2.26 -1.01 22.28
C ASP A 143 2.15 -0.82 20.77
N GLN A 144 1.41 -1.70 20.09
CA GLN A 144 1.19 -1.64 18.65
C GLN A 144 0.12 -0.62 18.27
N GLU A 145 -0.90 -0.42 19.10
CA GLU A 145 -2.01 0.47 18.79
C GLU A 145 -2.51 1.27 20.00
N SER A 146 -2.85 2.55 19.78
CA SER A 146 -3.48 3.42 20.78
C SER A 146 -4.73 4.13 20.22
N GLY A 147 -5.61 4.57 21.12
CA GLY A 147 -6.80 5.36 20.74
C GLY A 147 -8.10 4.56 20.56
N HIS A 148 -8.12 3.27 20.88
CA HIS A 148 -9.37 2.51 20.99
C HIS A 148 -10.20 2.97 22.20
N ALA A 149 -11.53 2.87 22.09
CA ALA A 149 -12.39 2.92 23.27
C ALA A 149 -12.13 1.71 24.19
N ASP A 150 -12.26 1.88 25.51
CA ASP A 150 -12.09 0.80 26.51
C ASP A 150 -12.99 -0.42 26.26
N THR A 151 -14.12 -0.20 25.57
CA THR A 151 -15.11 -1.23 25.24
C THR A 151 -14.91 -1.85 23.86
N CYS A 152 -13.85 -1.49 23.13
CA CYS A 152 -13.59 -1.98 21.79
C CYS A 152 -13.43 -3.50 21.76
N THR A 153 -14.36 -4.19 21.10
CA THR A 153 -14.37 -5.66 21.00
C THR A 153 -13.17 -6.20 20.23
N ARG A 154 -12.77 -5.53 19.14
CA ARG A 154 -11.59 -5.91 18.35
C ARG A 154 -10.30 -5.82 19.15
N HIS A 155 -10.12 -4.71 19.89
CA HIS A 155 -8.93 -4.51 20.71
C HIS A 155 -8.84 -5.50 21.86
N ARG A 156 -9.96 -5.72 22.56
CA ARG A 156 -10.06 -6.73 23.63
C ARG A 156 -9.80 -8.15 23.11
N ALA A 157 -10.24 -8.47 21.90
CA ALA A 157 -9.95 -9.76 21.28
C ALA A 157 -8.46 -9.91 20.96
N ALA A 158 -7.80 -8.86 20.48
CA ALA A 158 -6.35 -8.86 20.25
C ALA A 158 -5.58 -9.06 21.57
N LEU A 159 -5.94 -8.35 22.64
CA LEU A 159 -5.37 -8.56 23.98
C LEU A 159 -5.60 -9.98 24.48
N ALA A 160 -6.83 -10.51 24.34
CA ALA A 160 -7.13 -11.89 24.75
C ALA A 160 -6.31 -12.93 23.97
N GLN A 161 -6.15 -12.75 22.66
CA GLN A 161 -5.33 -13.64 21.83
C GLN A 161 -3.87 -13.57 22.24
N TRP A 162 -3.33 -12.36 22.43
CA TRP A 162 -1.96 -12.16 22.91
C TRP A 162 -1.72 -12.88 24.24
N ARG A 163 -2.64 -12.77 25.22
CA ARG A 163 -2.55 -13.49 26.50
C ARG A 163 -2.53 -15.01 26.31
N ILE A 164 -3.30 -15.54 25.36
CA ILE A 164 -3.29 -16.98 25.03
C ILE A 164 -1.93 -17.39 24.46
N ASP A 165 -1.38 -16.58 23.55
CA ASP A 165 -0.14 -16.90 22.84
C ASP A 165 1.10 -16.78 23.73
N THR A 166 1.12 -15.81 24.66
CA THR A 166 2.27 -15.55 25.54
C THR A 166 2.14 -16.16 26.93
N GLY A 167 0.90 -16.39 27.41
CA GLY A 167 0.61 -16.77 28.78
C GLY A 167 0.82 -15.65 29.80
N TRP A 168 0.95 -14.40 29.36
CA TRP A 168 1.15 -13.23 30.22
C TRP A 168 -0.17 -12.50 30.43
N ASP A 169 -0.36 -11.90 31.61
CA ASP A 169 -1.61 -11.19 31.94
C ASP A 169 -1.55 -9.68 31.61
N ASP A 170 -0.34 -9.11 31.62
CA ASP A 170 0.03 -7.71 31.36
C ASP A 170 1.28 -7.61 30.46
#